data_AF-A0A9P6PIE1-F1
#
_entry.id   AF-A0A9P6PIE1-F1
#
_cell.length_a   1.000
_cell.length_b   1.000
_cell.length_c   1.000
_cell.angle_alpha   90.00
_cell.angle_beta   90.00
_cell.angle_gamma   90.00
#
_symmetry.space_group_name_H-M   'P 1'
#
loop_
_entity.id
_entity.type
_entity.pdbx_description
1 polymer ?
#
loop_
_entity_poly.entity_id
_entity_poly.type
_entity_poly.pdbx_seq_one_letter_code
_entity_poly.pdbx_strand_id
1 'polypeptide(L)'
;MLWTIILRFTMADINQEGKNAKEGLLLWCQRKTAPYEEVDVRDFTYSWTDGLAFCALIHRHRPDLLDYDKLDFSDRHGNTALAFNIAEKHLGIPKLLDVEDVCDISKPDEKSVMTYVAEYFHAFSALDKVETAGRRVAMFAEVIASIWHMEHDYERRVFEWIDAIRSVQQEWKNTKLSDSYVEIKQKYADFSGYKSTEKRTWVSEKRDLDSLLGNVQTKLKTYNLKPYYPPEGYALRDLDTVWEDLLQDEAAYHRNINGKIRQIKENLRKAYATAANHFQRQLDALSSELASLDGDLNQQLNRLEAIKRGVGTLSSSLRSIEALDQECIDANTEENDYTVYSLEDLTFGLRLVQQAIQKKSAFIQNQIVSRNMTNLTPAQLEEFEQAFRHFDKDYSNTLSPPELNAALASLGVLYDDQQFESLFKRIAEGHDEASFEQFIRYMLDVTEDKSTPDQLTDSFRIIAGEKPYVTELDLKMCLVPIPVIDYLKHEMPHAVEGDRGLDYNSYVKQMFN
;
A
#
# COMPACT_ATOMS: atom_id res chain seq x y z
N MET A 1 15.04 100.81 -25.57
CA MET A 1 15.48 100.33 -24.24
C MET A 1 14.55 99.25 -23.68
N LEU A 2 13.22 99.42 -23.70
CA LEU A 2 12.28 98.39 -23.24
C LEU A 2 12.35 97.08 -24.05
N TRP A 3 12.36 97.19 -25.39
CA TRP A 3 12.49 96.04 -26.31
C TRP A 3 13.71 95.16 -26.05
N THR A 4 14.86 95.78 -25.77
CA THR A 4 16.11 95.07 -25.47
C THR A 4 16.06 94.31 -24.14
N ILE A 5 15.23 94.75 -23.19
CA ILE A 5 15.00 94.04 -21.92
C ILE A 5 14.08 92.83 -22.18
N ILE A 6 12.96 93.04 -22.89
CA ILE A 6 12.03 91.96 -23.27
C ILE A 6 12.79 90.87 -24.05
N LEU A 7 13.52 91.25 -25.10
CA LEU A 7 14.28 90.30 -25.90
C LEU A 7 15.34 89.53 -25.09
N ARG A 8 15.97 90.17 -24.10
CA ARG A 8 17.03 89.55 -23.29
C ARG A 8 16.49 88.67 -22.15
N PHE A 9 15.37 89.00 -21.55
CA PHE A 9 14.85 88.30 -20.36
C PHE A 9 13.67 87.39 -20.64
N THR A 10 12.89 87.64 -21.70
CA THR A 10 11.75 86.80 -22.08
C THR A 10 12.10 85.92 -23.29
N MET A 11 12.89 86.40 -24.25
CA MET A 11 13.06 85.66 -25.50
C MET A 11 14.40 84.96 -25.65
N ALA A 12 15.44 85.36 -24.91
CA ALA A 12 16.80 84.83 -25.06
C ALA A 12 16.90 83.32 -24.76
N ASP A 13 16.04 82.80 -23.88
CA ASP A 13 16.01 81.39 -23.50
C ASP A 13 15.25 80.52 -24.52
N ILE A 14 14.61 81.12 -25.52
CA ILE A 14 13.89 80.45 -26.61
C ILE A 14 14.90 80.07 -27.70
N ASN A 15 15.80 79.15 -27.39
CA ASN A 15 16.80 78.66 -28.34
C ASN A 15 16.38 77.27 -28.86
N GLN A 16 15.76 77.25 -30.04
CA GLN A 16 15.56 76.01 -30.81
C GLN A 16 16.64 75.92 -31.89
N GLU A 17 17.42 74.83 -31.87
CA GLU A 17 18.37 74.46 -32.94
C GLU A 17 19.43 75.53 -33.28
N GLY A 18 19.88 76.31 -32.29
CA GLY A 18 20.94 77.32 -32.48
C GLY A 18 20.51 78.55 -33.27
N LYS A 19 19.20 78.73 -33.49
CA LYS A 19 18.62 79.91 -34.15
C LYS A 19 18.45 81.07 -33.17
N ASN A 20 18.37 82.30 -33.71
CA ASN A 20 18.09 83.48 -32.91
C ASN A 20 16.69 83.39 -32.26
N ALA A 21 16.47 84.03 -31.12
CA ALA A 21 15.24 83.96 -30.32
C ALA A 21 13.94 84.14 -31.14
N LYS A 22 13.96 85.06 -32.10
CA LYS A 22 12.84 85.30 -33.05
C LYS A 22 12.57 84.09 -33.95
N GLU A 23 13.61 83.55 -34.57
CA GLU A 23 13.51 82.42 -35.48
C GLU A 23 13.13 81.13 -34.74
N GLY A 24 13.62 80.95 -33.51
CA GLY A 24 13.24 79.86 -32.63
C GLY A 24 11.75 79.91 -32.24
N LEU A 25 11.24 81.08 -31.89
CA LEU A 25 9.81 81.26 -31.58
C LEU A 25 8.93 81.06 -32.82
N LEU A 26 9.36 81.56 -33.98
CA LEU A 26 8.63 81.38 -35.24
C LEU A 26 8.55 79.90 -35.62
N LEU A 27 9.67 79.19 -35.52
CA LEU A 27 9.73 77.75 -35.76
C LEU A 27 8.82 76.96 -34.80
N TRP A 28 8.77 77.35 -33.52
CA TRP A 28 7.87 76.75 -32.56
C TRP A 28 6.40 76.95 -32.95
N CYS A 29 6.01 78.17 -33.35
CA CYS A 29 4.66 78.46 -33.81
C CYS A 29 4.31 77.57 -35.00
N GLN A 30 5.15 77.59 -36.04
CA GLN A 30 4.99 76.77 -37.25
C GLN A 30 4.84 75.28 -36.94
N ARG A 31 5.67 74.73 -36.04
CA ARG A 31 5.59 73.31 -35.66
C ARG A 31 4.31 72.96 -34.93
N LYS A 32 3.83 73.86 -34.06
CA LYS A 32 2.61 73.63 -33.27
C LYS A 32 1.34 73.86 -34.11
N THR A 33 1.38 74.74 -35.11
CA THR A 33 0.25 75.03 -36.01
C THR A 33 0.27 74.24 -37.32
N ALA A 34 1.35 73.52 -37.65
CA ALA A 34 1.44 72.69 -38.88
C ALA A 34 0.25 71.74 -39.15
N PRO A 35 -0.45 71.19 -38.13
CA PRO A 35 -1.62 70.34 -38.37
C PRO A 35 -2.90 71.08 -38.81
N TYR A 36 -2.93 72.42 -38.78
CA TYR A 36 -4.11 73.21 -39.10
C TYR A 36 -3.97 73.80 -40.51
N GLU A 37 -4.81 73.40 -41.44
CA GLU A 37 -4.70 73.77 -42.86
C GLU A 37 -4.95 75.26 -43.08
N GLU A 38 -5.80 75.88 -42.25
CA GLU A 38 -6.19 77.28 -42.34
C GLU A 38 -5.16 78.24 -41.74
N VAL A 39 -4.07 77.74 -41.12
CA VAL A 39 -3.09 78.55 -40.39
C VAL A 39 -1.69 78.40 -40.97
N ASP A 40 -1.19 79.46 -41.61
CA ASP A 40 0.18 79.52 -42.12
C ASP A 40 0.98 80.66 -41.47
N VAL A 41 1.71 80.34 -40.40
CA VAL A 41 2.50 81.31 -39.64
C VAL A 41 3.84 81.57 -40.32
N ARG A 42 3.97 82.69 -41.05
CA ARG A 42 5.22 83.08 -41.73
C ARG A 42 5.97 84.21 -41.05
N ASP A 43 5.27 85.01 -40.24
CA ASP A 43 5.81 86.19 -39.58
C ASP A 43 5.11 86.46 -38.24
N PHE A 44 5.53 87.51 -37.53
CA PHE A 44 4.82 88.05 -36.36
C PHE A 44 4.03 89.32 -36.72
N THR A 45 3.56 89.44 -37.97
CA THR A 45 2.75 90.58 -38.41
C THR A 45 1.44 90.10 -39.02
N TYR A 46 1.41 89.81 -40.33
CA TYR A 46 0.18 89.50 -41.05
C TYR A 46 -0.43 88.15 -40.67
N SER A 47 0.41 87.18 -40.30
CA SER A 47 -0.01 85.78 -40.06
C SER A 47 -0.88 85.58 -38.81
N TRP A 48 -1.08 86.64 -38.01
CA TRP A 48 -1.82 86.60 -36.73
C TRP A 48 -3.12 87.42 -36.78
N THR A 49 -3.38 88.09 -37.90
CA THR A 49 -4.41 89.12 -38.03
C THR A 49 -5.84 88.56 -38.10
N ASP A 50 -5.99 87.26 -38.34
CA ASP A 50 -7.25 86.51 -38.38
C ASP A 50 -7.61 85.85 -37.04
N GLY A 51 -6.70 85.90 -36.05
CA GLY A 51 -6.88 85.29 -34.73
C GLY A 51 -6.73 83.77 -34.71
N LEU A 52 -6.71 83.11 -35.87
CA LEU A 52 -6.72 81.66 -35.98
C LEU A 52 -5.41 81.04 -35.47
N ALA A 53 -4.27 81.71 -35.70
CA ALA A 53 -2.99 81.28 -35.15
C ALA A 53 -2.97 81.22 -33.61
N PHE A 54 -3.61 82.17 -32.92
CA PHE A 54 -3.74 82.15 -31.45
C PHE A 54 -4.66 81.00 -30.99
N CYS A 55 -5.79 80.81 -31.65
CA CYS A 55 -6.71 79.71 -31.37
C CYS A 55 -6.04 78.33 -31.58
N ALA A 56 -5.31 78.16 -32.68
CA ALA A 56 -4.61 76.93 -33.02
C ALA A 56 -3.53 76.57 -32.00
N LEU A 57 -2.78 77.56 -31.50
CA LEU A 57 -1.80 77.35 -30.43
C LEU A 57 -2.44 76.89 -29.12
N ILE A 58 -3.59 77.47 -28.75
CA ILE A 58 -4.36 77.05 -27.56
C ILE A 58 -4.88 75.63 -27.74
N HIS A 59 -5.60 75.36 -28.82
CA HIS A 59 -6.18 74.04 -29.09
C HIS A 59 -5.10 72.95 -29.17
N ARG A 60 -3.91 73.26 -29.70
CA ARG A 60 -2.82 72.28 -29.80
C ARG A 60 -2.31 71.79 -28.44
N HIS A 61 -2.26 72.66 -27.43
CA HIS A 61 -1.74 72.32 -26.11
C HIS A 61 -2.85 71.98 -25.11
N ARG A 62 -4.03 72.58 -25.28
CA ARG A 62 -5.19 72.45 -24.41
C ARG A 62 -6.47 72.40 -25.26
N PRO A 63 -6.70 71.27 -25.97
CA PRO A 63 -7.88 71.12 -26.82
C PRO A 63 -9.20 71.15 -26.03
N ASP A 64 -9.13 70.94 -24.72
CA ASP A 64 -10.26 71.04 -23.79
C ASP A 64 -10.80 72.46 -23.62
N LEU A 65 -10.01 73.49 -23.96
CA LEU A 65 -10.37 74.90 -23.72
C LEU A 65 -11.02 75.59 -24.92
N LEU A 66 -10.82 75.08 -26.14
CA LEU A 66 -11.29 75.70 -27.38
C LEU A 66 -11.59 74.61 -28.40
N ASP A 67 -12.77 74.64 -29.02
CA ASP A 67 -13.13 73.74 -30.12
C ASP A 67 -12.82 74.43 -31.46
N TYR A 68 -11.72 74.02 -32.11
CA TYR A 68 -11.20 74.71 -33.28
C TYR A 68 -12.08 74.54 -34.52
N ASP A 69 -12.67 73.36 -34.70
CA ASP A 69 -13.47 73.03 -35.90
C ASP A 69 -14.82 73.76 -35.93
N LYS A 70 -15.24 74.34 -34.81
CA LYS A 70 -16.48 75.14 -34.69
C LYS A 70 -16.25 76.64 -34.82
N LEU A 71 -15.00 77.08 -35.02
CA LEU A 71 -14.71 78.50 -35.22
C LEU A 71 -15.22 78.98 -36.57
N ASP A 72 -15.68 80.22 -36.63
CA ASP A 72 -15.93 80.90 -37.90
C ASP A 72 -14.62 81.48 -38.41
N PHE A 73 -14.05 80.87 -39.44
CA PHE A 73 -12.78 81.31 -40.05
C PHE A 73 -12.84 82.74 -40.63
N SER A 74 -14.04 83.30 -40.84
CA SER A 74 -14.21 84.68 -41.33
C SER A 74 -14.24 85.72 -40.20
N ASP A 75 -14.52 85.31 -38.96
CA ASP A 75 -14.68 86.20 -37.81
C ASP A 75 -13.36 86.50 -37.09
N ARG A 76 -12.58 87.42 -37.68
CA ARG A 76 -11.24 87.80 -37.20
C ARG A 76 -11.26 88.39 -35.78
N HIS A 77 -12.26 89.23 -35.48
CA HIS A 77 -12.42 89.90 -34.19
C HIS A 77 -12.89 88.93 -33.11
N GLY A 78 -13.88 88.09 -33.42
CA GLY A 78 -14.40 87.08 -32.49
C GLY A 78 -13.35 86.04 -32.13
N ASN A 79 -12.60 85.52 -33.11
CA ASN A 79 -11.55 84.52 -32.88
C ASN A 79 -10.41 85.07 -32.01
N THR A 80 -9.93 86.28 -32.30
CA THR A 80 -8.86 86.92 -31.51
C THR A 80 -9.32 87.23 -30.09
N ALA A 81 -10.53 87.77 -29.92
CA ALA A 81 -11.12 88.04 -28.61
C ALA A 81 -11.29 86.75 -27.79
N LEU A 82 -11.76 85.67 -28.42
CA LEU A 82 -11.92 84.37 -27.79
C LEU A 82 -10.57 83.83 -27.29
N ALA A 83 -9.55 83.83 -28.15
CA ALA A 83 -8.21 83.36 -27.80
C ALA A 83 -7.62 84.14 -26.60
N PHE A 84 -7.74 85.47 -26.60
CA PHE A 84 -7.21 86.31 -25.53
C PHE A 84 -7.98 86.12 -24.21
N ASN A 85 -9.30 85.94 -24.28
CA ASN A 85 -10.13 85.64 -23.11
C ASN A 85 -9.76 84.29 -22.47
N ILE A 86 -9.55 83.26 -23.29
CA ILE A 86 -9.15 81.93 -22.81
C ILE A 86 -7.75 81.98 -22.20
N ALA A 87 -6.82 82.66 -22.86
CA ALA A 87 -5.45 82.79 -22.40
C ALA A 87 -5.34 83.49 -21.03
N GLU A 88 -6.10 84.55 -20.82
CA GLU A 88 -6.15 85.25 -19.53
C GLU A 88 -6.79 84.40 -18.44
N LYS A 89 -7.98 83.84 -18.69
CA LYS A 89 -8.76 83.16 -17.66
C LYS A 89 -8.20 81.78 -17.27
N HIS A 90 -7.66 81.03 -18.23
CA HIS A 90 -7.32 79.63 -18.03
C HIS A 90 -5.82 79.34 -18.14
N LEU A 91 -5.06 80.19 -18.83
CA LEU A 91 -3.61 79.99 -19.03
C LEU A 91 -2.76 81.01 -18.26
N GLY A 92 -3.39 82.01 -17.62
CA GLY A 92 -2.70 83.05 -16.85
C GLY A 92 -1.86 84.01 -17.70
N ILE A 93 -2.12 84.07 -19.01
CA ILE A 93 -1.42 84.96 -19.94
C ILE A 93 -2.16 86.30 -19.97
N PRO A 94 -1.58 87.41 -19.47
CA PRO A 94 -2.26 88.70 -19.42
C PRO A 94 -2.47 89.24 -20.82
N LYS A 95 -3.62 89.88 -21.09
CA LYS A 95 -3.89 90.51 -22.40
C LYS A 95 -2.97 91.70 -22.62
N LEU A 96 -1.89 91.50 -23.37
CA LEU A 96 -0.90 92.54 -23.69
C LEU A 96 -1.26 93.34 -24.95
N LEU A 97 -2.20 92.83 -25.75
CA LEU A 97 -2.65 93.42 -27.01
C LEU A 97 -4.16 93.58 -26.99
N ASP A 98 -4.65 94.66 -27.58
CA ASP A 98 -6.06 94.84 -27.88
C ASP A 98 -6.41 94.15 -29.21
N VAL A 99 -7.66 93.72 -29.36
CA VAL A 99 -8.13 93.01 -30.57
C VAL A 99 -8.02 93.89 -31.81
N GLU A 100 -8.37 95.17 -31.67
CA GLU A 100 -8.31 96.18 -32.73
C GLU A 100 -6.87 96.38 -33.24
N ASP A 101 -5.87 96.32 -32.36
CA ASP A 101 -4.45 96.49 -32.70
C ASP A 101 -3.89 95.34 -33.56
N VAL A 102 -4.52 94.17 -33.49
CA VAL A 102 -4.12 92.98 -34.27
C VAL A 102 -4.97 92.82 -35.53
N CYS A 103 -6.26 93.15 -35.49
CA CYS A 103 -7.18 92.91 -36.60
C CYS A 103 -7.35 94.09 -37.57
N ASP A 104 -7.37 95.32 -37.08
CA ASP A 104 -7.75 96.50 -37.88
C ASP A 104 -6.55 97.26 -38.47
N ILE A 105 -5.36 97.07 -37.90
CA ILE A 105 -4.13 97.67 -38.39
C ILE A 105 -3.61 96.87 -39.58
N SER A 106 -3.35 97.56 -40.71
CA SER A 106 -2.87 96.93 -41.95
C SER A 106 -1.57 96.16 -41.79
N LYS A 107 -0.72 96.54 -40.84
CA LYS A 107 0.48 95.81 -40.41
C LYS A 107 0.66 95.96 -38.90
N PRO A 108 0.28 94.94 -38.10
CA PRO A 108 0.51 94.97 -36.66
C PRO A 108 1.99 95.14 -36.32
N ASP A 109 2.30 95.71 -35.15
CA ASP A 109 3.68 95.87 -34.71
C ASP A 109 4.30 94.50 -34.37
N GLU A 110 5.34 94.14 -35.12
CA GLU A 110 6.01 92.84 -35.03
C GLU A 110 6.52 92.54 -33.63
N LYS A 111 7.03 93.55 -32.93
CA LYS A 111 7.60 93.40 -31.59
C LYS A 111 6.52 93.14 -30.55
N SER A 112 5.37 93.80 -30.70
CA SER A 112 4.23 93.66 -29.80
C SER A 112 3.59 92.28 -29.93
N VAL A 113 3.33 91.80 -31.16
CA VAL A 113 2.85 90.43 -31.42
C VAL A 113 3.86 89.40 -30.92
N MET A 114 5.14 89.59 -31.22
CA MET A 114 6.19 88.67 -30.80
C MET A 114 6.34 88.59 -29.27
N THR A 115 6.14 89.71 -28.55
CA THR A 115 6.14 89.72 -27.07
C THR A 115 4.98 88.89 -26.53
N TYR A 116 3.79 89.07 -27.09
CA TYR A 116 2.61 88.35 -26.64
C TYR A 116 2.67 86.85 -26.95
N VAL A 117 3.13 86.48 -28.14
CA VAL A 117 3.36 85.07 -28.52
C VAL A 117 4.48 84.44 -27.67
N ALA A 118 5.47 85.21 -27.22
CA ALA A 118 6.47 84.72 -26.28
C ALA A 118 5.87 84.34 -24.91
N GLU A 119 4.86 85.08 -24.43
CA GLU A 119 4.12 84.70 -23.20
C GLU A 119 3.38 83.36 -23.38
N TYR A 120 2.77 83.13 -24.55
CA TYR A 120 2.18 81.82 -24.89
C TYR A 120 3.23 80.71 -24.87
N PHE A 121 4.40 80.95 -25.46
CA PHE A 121 5.50 79.98 -25.45
C PHE A 121 5.93 79.63 -24.02
N HIS A 122 6.07 80.61 -23.14
CA HIS A 122 6.47 80.37 -21.75
C HIS A 122 5.42 79.62 -20.96
N ALA A 123 4.15 80.01 -21.08
CA ALA A 123 3.05 79.34 -20.40
C ALA A 123 2.97 77.86 -20.80
N PHE A 124 2.99 77.56 -22.10
CA PHE A 124 2.95 76.17 -22.57
C PHE A 124 4.23 75.39 -22.29
N SER A 125 5.40 76.03 -22.38
CA SER A 125 6.67 75.37 -22.02
C SER A 125 6.75 75.05 -20.52
N ALA A 126 6.16 75.88 -19.65
CA ALA A 126 6.05 75.58 -18.22
C ALA A 126 5.10 74.41 -17.97
N LEU A 127 3.96 74.35 -18.66
CA LEU A 127 3.03 73.22 -18.61
C LEU A 127 3.68 71.91 -19.07
N ASP A 128 4.36 71.91 -20.23
CA ASP A 128 5.08 70.73 -20.76
C ASP A 128 6.17 70.23 -19.78
N LYS A 129 6.85 71.15 -19.08
CA LYS A 129 7.84 70.81 -18.03
C LYS A 129 7.19 70.14 -16.83
N VAL A 130 6.05 70.66 -16.36
CA VAL A 130 5.29 70.07 -15.25
C VAL A 130 4.76 68.69 -15.64
N GLU A 131 4.23 68.54 -16.85
CA GLU A 131 3.76 67.25 -17.34
C GLU A 131 4.89 66.22 -17.44
N THR A 132 6.05 66.62 -18.00
CA THR A 132 7.24 65.76 -18.09
C THR A 132 7.73 65.35 -16.70
N ALA A 133 7.72 66.27 -15.72
CA ALA A 133 8.06 65.96 -14.34
C ALA A 133 7.03 64.99 -13.72
N GLY A 134 5.73 65.21 -13.95
CA GLY A 134 4.66 64.33 -13.51
C GLY A 134 4.81 62.90 -14.04
N ARG A 135 5.11 62.75 -15.34
CA ARG A 135 5.38 61.44 -15.97
C ARG A 135 6.58 60.74 -15.34
N ARG A 136 7.65 61.47 -15.00
CA ARG A 136 8.82 60.89 -14.32
C ARG A 136 8.49 60.41 -12.91
N VAL A 137 7.68 61.16 -12.16
CA VAL A 137 7.22 60.76 -10.83
C VAL A 137 6.31 59.54 -10.90
N ALA A 138 5.39 59.49 -11.87
CA ALA A 138 4.52 58.35 -12.09
C ALA A 138 5.33 57.08 -12.40
N MET A 139 6.29 57.16 -13.33
CA MET A 139 7.17 56.03 -13.68
C MET A 139 8.01 55.57 -12.47
N PHE A 140 8.48 56.50 -11.64
CA PHE A 140 9.18 56.15 -10.40
C PHE A 140 8.26 55.43 -9.40
N ALA A 141 7.03 55.92 -9.20
CA ALA A 141 6.06 55.31 -8.31
C ALA A 141 5.68 53.89 -8.75
N GLU A 142 5.51 53.66 -10.05
CA GLU A 142 5.26 52.32 -10.63
C GLU A 142 6.42 51.35 -10.35
N VAL A 143 7.66 51.82 -10.50
CA VAL A 143 8.85 51.02 -10.21
C VAL A 143 8.89 50.63 -8.72
N ILE A 144 8.66 51.59 -7.81
CA ILE A 144 8.64 51.34 -6.36
C ILE A 144 7.51 50.40 -5.97
N ALA A 145 6.29 50.61 -6.48
CA ALA A 145 5.16 49.73 -6.21
C ALA A 145 5.44 48.30 -6.69
N SER A 146 6.04 48.16 -7.88
CA SER A 146 6.45 46.86 -8.39
C SER A 146 7.51 46.17 -7.53
N ILE A 147 8.48 46.91 -7.00
CA ILE A 147 9.50 46.36 -6.08
C ILE A 147 8.83 45.91 -4.78
N TRP A 148 7.97 46.75 -4.20
CA TRP A 148 7.23 46.43 -2.98
C TRP A 148 6.39 45.15 -3.12
N HIS A 149 5.71 44.97 -4.26
CA HIS A 149 4.98 43.73 -4.53
C HIS A 149 5.87 42.49 -4.59
N MET A 150 7.07 42.59 -5.16
CA MET A 150 8.01 41.46 -5.20
C MET A 150 8.61 41.15 -3.82
N GLU A 151 8.91 42.17 -3.01
CA GLU A 151 9.37 42.01 -1.62
C GLU A 151 8.30 41.29 -0.78
N HIS A 152 7.04 41.74 -0.86
CA HIS A 152 5.95 41.11 -0.13
C HIS A 152 5.63 39.70 -0.63
N ASP A 153 5.70 39.45 -1.94
CA ASP A 153 5.54 38.09 -2.49
C ASP A 153 6.63 37.16 -1.97
N TYR A 154 7.88 37.63 -1.90
CA TYR A 154 9.00 36.89 -1.32
C TYR A 154 8.72 36.54 0.15
N GLU A 155 8.37 37.52 0.97
CA GLU A 155 8.08 37.30 2.39
C GLU A 155 6.94 36.30 2.61
N ARG A 156 5.83 36.46 1.88
CA ARG A 156 4.68 35.54 1.99
C ARG A 156 5.08 34.11 1.63
N ARG A 157 5.75 33.92 0.50
CA ARG A 157 6.15 32.59 0.02
C ARG A 157 7.18 31.93 0.94
N VAL A 158 8.13 32.71 1.48
CA VAL A 158 9.05 32.23 2.51
C VAL A 158 8.29 31.74 3.75
N PHE A 159 7.32 32.52 4.24
CA PHE A 159 6.53 32.13 5.40
C PHE A 159 5.78 30.82 5.17
N GLU A 160 5.04 30.72 4.06
CA GLU A 160 4.29 29.51 3.69
C GLU A 160 5.21 28.28 3.54
N TRP A 161 6.39 28.47 2.95
CA TRP A 161 7.39 27.41 2.80
C TRP A 161 7.96 26.93 4.14
N ILE A 162 8.32 27.86 5.05
CA ILE A 162 8.81 27.53 6.38
C ILE A 162 7.73 26.83 7.21
N ASP A 163 6.48 27.32 7.16
CA ASP A 163 5.37 26.75 7.92
C ASP A 163 5.04 25.32 7.47
N ALA A 164 5.00 25.09 6.15
CA ALA A 164 4.78 23.76 5.58
C ALA A 164 5.87 22.76 6.01
N ILE A 165 7.14 23.17 5.99
CA ILE A 165 8.26 22.33 6.44
C ILE A 165 8.13 22.01 7.93
N ARG A 166 7.86 23.02 8.76
CA ARG A 166 7.73 22.84 10.22
C ARG A 166 6.56 21.94 10.58
N SER A 167 5.44 22.04 9.86
CA SER A 167 4.28 21.16 10.05
C SER A 167 4.65 19.69 9.87
N VAL A 168 5.37 19.36 8.79
CA VAL A 168 5.83 17.98 8.53
C VAL A 168 6.87 17.52 9.56
N GLN A 169 7.82 18.39 9.96
CA GLN A 169 8.77 18.06 11.02
C GLN A 169 8.06 17.76 12.35
N GLN A 170 6.99 18.49 12.68
CA GLN A 170 6.18 18.23 13.86
C GLN A 170 5.41 16.90 13.74
N GLU A 171 4.85 16.60 12.57
CA GLU A 171 4.19 15.32 12.32
C GLU A 171 5.15 14.14 12.57
N TRP A 172 6.39 14.21 12.07
CA TRP A 172 7.39 13.17 12.30
C TRP A 172 7.78 13.04 13.78
N LYS A 173 7.88 14.15 14.51
CA LYS A 173 8.18 14.15 15.96
C LYS A 173 7.03 13.60 16.80
N ASN A 174 5.79 13.83 16.39
CA ASN A 174 4.58 13.40 17.11
C ASN A 174 4.11 11.99 16.75
N THR A 175 4.57 11.46 15.61
CA THR A 175 4.17 10.13 15.14
C THR A 175 4.72 9.04 16.07
N LYS A 176 3.81 8.36 16.77
CA LYS A 176 4.14 7.14 17.51
C LYS A 176 4.12 5.95 16.54
N LEU A 177 5.27 5.32 16.35
CA LEU A 177 5.38 4.10 15.56
C LEU A 177 4.70 2.96 16.31
N SER A 178 3.75 2.29 15.66
CA SER A 178 3.06 1.12 16.20
C SER A 178 3.93 -0.13 16.15
N ASP A 179 3.45 -1.25 16.70
CA ASP A 179 4.11 -2.56 16.59
C ASP A 179 3.58 -3.39 15.42
N SER A 180 2.58 -2.87 14.67
CA SER A 180 2.00 -3.54 13.52
C SER A 180 2.84 -3.33 12.26
N TYR A 181 3.21 -4.43 11.60
CA TYR A 181 3.99 -4.37 10.36
C TYR A 181 3.25 -3.60 9.25
N VAL A 182 1.93 -3.83 9.11
CA VAL A 182 1.11 -3.21 8.05
C VAL A 182 1.07 -1.70 8.20
N GLU A 183 0.84 -1.20 9.42
CA GLU A 183 0.76 0.23 9.71
C GLU A 183 2.11 0.94 9.47
N ILE A 184 3.23 0.31 9.87
CA ILE A 184 4.54 0.90 9.63
C ILE A 184 4.93 0.86 8.16
N LYS A 185 4.55 -0.19 7.43
CA LYS A 185 4.75 -0.27 5.98
C LYS A 185 3.95 0.82 5.26
N GLN A 186 2.74 1.12 5.73
CA GLN A 186 1.95 2.25 5.23
C GLN A 186 2.66 3.58 5.50
N LYS A 187 3.13 3.81 6.73
CA LYS A 187 3.89 5.04 7.08
C LYS A 187 5.18 5.19 6.26
N TYR A 188 5.85 4.08 5.94
CA TYR A 188 6.98 4.08 5.03
C TYR A 188 6.58 4.47 3.60
N ALA A 189 5.45 3.95 3.10
CA ALA A 189 4.92 4.30 1.79
C ALA A 189 4.53 5.78 1.72
N ASP A 190 3.84 6.30 2.74
CA ASP A 190 3.47 7.72 2.85
C ASP A 190 4.74 8.61 2.85
N PHE A 191 5.76 8.23 3.62
CA PHE A 191 7.05 8.92 3.65
C PHE A 191 7.76 8.91 2.29
N SER A 192 7.72 7.78 1.58
CA SER A 192 8.26 7.67 0.22
C SER A 192 7.49 8.55 -0.77
N GLY A 193 6.16 8.59 -0.62
CA GLY A 193 5.25 9.47 -1.37
C GLY A 193 5.65 10.93 -1.21
N TYR A 194 5.68 11.44 0.02
CA TYR A 194 6.14 12.78 0.38
C TYR A 194 7.48 13.15 -0.29
N LYS A 195 8.44 12.21 -0.28
CA LYS A 195 9.78 12.39 -0.85
C LYS A 195 9.76 12.59 -2.37
N SER A 196 8.78 11.99 -3.04
CA SER A 196 8.61 12.05 -4.50
C SER A 196 7.73 13.21 -4.97
N THR A 197 6.87 13.76 -4.09
CA THR A 197 5.91 14.82 -4.41
C THR A 197 6.26 16.14 -3.73
N GLU A 198 5.84 16.32 -2.48
CA GLU A 198 5.91 17.58 -1.72
C GLU A 198 7.34 18.09 -1.57
N LYS A 199 8.28 17.22 -1.18
CA LYS A 199 9.68 17.59 -1.05
C LYS A 199 10.26 18.17 -2.34
N ARG A 200 9.84 17.64 -3.51
CA ARG A 200 10.32 18.16 -4.81
C ARG A 200 9.79 19.56 -5.09
N THR A 201 8.52 19.81 -4.73
CA THR A 201 7.94 21.16 -4.86
C THR A 201 8.68 22.16 -3.99
N TRP A 202 9.04 21.80 -2.76
CA TRP A 202 9.81 22.66 -1.86
C TRP A 202 11.24 22.93 -2.31
N VAL A 203 11.90 21.95 -2.95
CA VAL A 203 13.21 22.17 -3.58
C VAL A 203 13.13 23.20 -4.72
N SER A 204 12.10 23.10 -5.56
CA SER A 204 11.87 24.10 -6.61
C SER A 204 11.58 25.47 -6.01
N GLU A 205 10.67 25.52 -5.04
CA GLU A 205 10.25 26.75 -4.38
C GLU A 205 11.43 27.47 -3.72
N LYS A 206 12.31 26.76 -3.02
CA LYS A 206 13.53 27.33 -2.43
C LYS A 206 14.42 28.00 -3.48
N ARG A 207 14.58 27.38 -4.66
CA ARG A 207 15.36 27.97 -5.78
C ARG A 207 14.63 29.18 -6.37
N ASP A 208 13.32 29.10 -6.49
CA ASP A 208 12.52 30.18 -7.06
C ASP A 208 12.49 31.41 -6.13
N LEU A 209 12.51 31.20 -4.81
CA LEU A 209 12.70 32.23 -3.78
C LEU A 209 14.08 32.90 -3.86
N ASP A 210 15.14 32.13 -4.04
CA ASP A 210 16.50 32.65 -4.25
C ASP A 210 16.56 33.54 -5.50
N SER A 211 15.98 33.06 -6.61
CA SER A 211 15.85 33.81 -7.86
C SER A 211 15.03 35.10 -7.67
N LEU A 212 13.90 35.03 -6.96
CA LEU A 212 13.05 36.19 -6.69
C LEU A 212 13.81 37.27 -5.90
N LEU A 213 14.51 36.88 -4.83
CA LEU A 213 15.32 37.82 -4.05
C LEU A 213 16.45 38.42 -4.92
N GLY A 214 17.12 37.59 -5.73
CA GLY A 214 18.13 38.06 -6.69
C GLY A 214 17.58 39.08 -7.70
N ASN A 215 16.36 38.87 -8.20
CA ASN A 215 15.66 39.78 -9.10
C ASN A 215 15.30 41.10 -8.41
N VAL A 216 14.82 41.05 -7.16
CA VAL A 216 14.55 42.25 -6.33
C VAL A 216 15.83 43.06 -6.16
N GLN A 217 16.94 42.42 -5.76
CA GLN A 217 18.24 43.08 -5.60
C GLN A 217 18.75 43.70 -6.91
N THR A 218 18.58 42.99 -8.03
CA THR A 218 18.99 43.49 -9.36
C THR A 218 18.17 44.69 -9.78
N LYS A 219 16.86 44.68 -9.52
CA LYS A 219 15.97 45.81 -9.82
C LYS A 219 16.33 47.02 -8.97
N LEU A 220 16.56 46.84 -7.66
CA LEU A 220 17.01 47.90 -6.76
C LEU A 220 18.33 48.52 -7.21
N LYS A 221 19.31 47.70 -7.60
CA LYS A 221 20.59 48.19 -8.14
C LYS A 221 20.44 48.95 -9.45
N THR A 222 19.60 48.46 -10.35
CA THR A 222 19.33 49.10 -11.66
C THR A 222 18.84 50.54 -11.49
N TYR A 223 18.00 50.78 -10.49
CA TYR A 223 17.46 52.11 -10.20
C TYR A 223 18.25 52.88 -9.12
N ASN A 224 19.43 52.39 -8.71
CA ASN A 224 20.26 52.97 -7.65
C ASN A 224 19.49 53.22 -6.32
N LEU A 225 18.60 52.30 -5.99
CA LEU A 225 17.82 52.32 -4.74
C LEU A 225 18.57 51.60 -3.62
N LYS A 226 18.12 51.81 -2.39
CA LYS A 226 18.69 51.14 -1.21
C LYS A 226 18.51 49.62 -1.33
N PRO A 227 19.53 48.81 -1.01
CA PRO A 227 19.39 47.36 -0.98
C PRO A 227 18.30 46.92 0.00
N TYR A 228 17.53 45.92 -0.40
CA TYR A 228 16.55 45.26 0.46
C TYR A 228 17.26 44.27 1.38
N TYR A 229 16.84 44.21 2.64
CA TYR A 229 17.32 43.23 3.60
C TYR A 229 16.08 42.51 4.17
N PRO A 230 15.94 41.19 3.95
CA PRO A 230 14.81 40.45 4.49
C PRO A 230 14.70 40.59 6.02
N PRO A 231 13.47 40.52 6.57
CA PRO A 231 13.25 40.44 8.01
C PRO A 231 13.98 39.26 8.68
N GLU A 232 14.16 39.32 10.00
CA GLU A 232 14.80 38.23 10.76
C GLU A 232 14.09 36.89 10.54
N GLY A 233 14.83 35.85 10.16
CA GLY A 233 14.30 34.52 9.86
C GLY A 233 13.88 34.32 8.39
N TYR A 234 13.91 35.36 7.57
CA TYR A 234 13.53 35.33 6.15
C TYR A 234 14.76 35.47 5.23
N ALA A 235 15.97 35.49 5.78
CA ALA A 235 17.17 35.53 4.95
C ALA A 235 17.42 34.16 4.29
N LEU A 236 18.11 34.16 3.16
CA LEU A 236 18.48 32.90 2.46
C LEU A 236 19.23 31.92 3.37
N ARG A 237 20.09 32.43 4.24
CA ARG A 237 20.80 31.62 5.23
C ARG A 237 19.83 30.93 6.21
N ASP A 238 18.77 31.61 6.60
CA ASP A 238 17.77 31.05 7.51
C ASP A 238 16.99 29.92 6.80
N LEU A 239 16.68 30.11 5.50
CA LEU A 239 16.10 29.05 4.66
C LEU A 239 17.04 27.83 4.54
N ASP A 240 18.35 28.07 4.42
CA ASP A 240 19.35 27.00 4.42
C ASP A 240 19.34 26.24 5.75
N THR A 241 19.30 26.94 6.88
CA THR A 241 19.24 26.28 8.21
C THR A 241 17.96 25.46 8.38
N VAL A 242 16.80 25.99 8.00
CA VAL A 242 15.51 25.26 8.05
C VAL A 242 15.56 24.02 7.15
N TRP A 243 16.19 24.14 5.98
CA TRP A 243 16.36 23.01 5.07
C TRP A 243 17.31 21.94 5.63
N GLU A 244 18.42 22.34 6.25
CA GLU A 244 19.34 21.42 6.89
C GLU A 244 18.68 20.67 8.06
N ASP A 245 17.92 21.37 8.89
CA ASP A 245 17.13 20.78 9.98
C ASP A 245 16.11 19.76 9.44
N LEU A 246 15.43 20.09 8.34
CA LEU A 246 14.51 19.16 7.66
C LEU A 246 15.24 17.89 7.22
N LEU A 247 16.44 18.00 6.63
CA LEU A 247 17.21 16.84 6.19
C LEU A 247 17.67 15.97 7.37
N GLN A 248 18.00 16.57 8.51
CA GLN A 248 18.35 15.84 9.73
C GLN A 248 17.14 15.09 10.30
N ASP A 249 16.00 15.77 10.44
CA ASP A 249 14.74 15.18 10.91
C ASP A 249 14.28 14.06 9.97
N GLU A 250 14.41 14.24 8.65
CA GLU A 250 14.09 13.24 7.64
C GLU A 250 14.97 11.98 7.77
N ALA A 251 16.28 12.17 7.95
CA ALA A 251 17.21 11.07 8.14
C ALA A 251 16.92 10.32 9.45
N ALA A 252 16.60 11.04 10.52
CA ALA A 252 16.24 10.46 11.81
C ALA A 252 14.94 9.65 11.70
N TYR A 253 13.90 10.20 11.09
CA TYR A 253 12.61 9.53 10.90
C TYR A 253 12.74 8.29 10.02
N HIS A 254 13.48 8.37 8.91
CA HIS A 254 13.75 7.22 8.04
C HIS A 254 14.51 6.10 8.77
N ARG A 255 15.55 6.45 9.56
CA ARG A 255 16.26 5.46 10.39
C ARG A 255 15.34 4.82 11.40
N ASN A 256 14.44 5.59 12.02
CA ASN A 256 13.51 5.08 13.03
C ASN A 256 12.49 4.11 12.41
N ILE A 257 11.84 4.48 11.30
CA ILE A 257 10.92 3.59 10.57
C ILE A 257 11.62 2.29 10.17
N ASN A 258 12.78 2.37 9.51
CA ASN A 258 13.51 1.18 9.07
C ASN A 258 13.99 0.32 10.24
N GLY A 259 14.45 0.95 11.32
CA GLY A 259 14.83 0.27 12.55
C GLY A 259 13.66 -0.50 13.15
N LYS A 260 12.47 0.12 13.17
CA LYS A 260 11.25 -0.51 13.67
C LYS A 260 10.75 -1.64 12.77
N ILE A 261 10.79 -1.49 11.45
CA ILE A 261 10.50 -2.57 10.50
C ILE A 261 11.40 -3.78 10.76
N ARG A 262 12.71 -3.55 10.90
CA ARG A 262 13.68 -4.61 11.22
C ARG A 262 13.37 -5.27 12.55
N GLN A 263 13.04 -4.48 13.59
CA GLN A 263 12.69 -5.01 14.90
C GLN A 263 11.43 -5.87 14.86
N ILE A 264 10.40 -5.47 14.12
CA ILE A 264 9.15 -6.25 13.98
C ILE A 264 9.43 -7.56 13.24
N LYS A 265 10.12 -7.51 12.10
CA LYS A 265 10.54 -8.71 11.36
C LYS A 265 11.35 -9.66 12.25
N GLU A 266 12.26 -9.12 13.04
CA GLU A 266 13.08 -9.89 13.97
C GLU A 266 12.26 -10.54 15.09
N ASN A 267 11.31 -9.80 15.67
CA ASN A 267 10.43 -10.30 16.71
C ASN A 267 9.50 -11.40 16.17
N LEU A 268 8.96 -11.24 14.95
CA LEU A 268 8.14 -12.25 14.29
C LEU A 268 8.93 -13.54 14.04
N ARG A 269 10.16 -13.43 13.51
CA ARG A 269 11.05 -14.59 13.31
C ARG A 269 11.32 -15.34 14.62
N LYS A 270 11.61 -14.62 15.71
CA LYS A 270 11.83 -15.20 17.04
C LYS A 270 10.56 -15.82 17.62
N ALA A 271 9.41 -15.15 17.49
CA ALA A 271 8.13 -15.65 17.99
C ALA A 271 7.76 -16.96 17.30
N TYR A 272 7.83 -17.00 15.96
CA TYR A 272 7.63 -18.21 15.18
C TYR A 272 8.59 -19.32 15.59
N ALA A 273 9.90 -19.04 15.63
CA ALA A 273 10.89 -20.04 15.97
C ALA A 273 10.72 -20.58 17.40
N THR A 274 10.36 -19.73 18.36
CA THR A 274 10.10 -20.16 19.73
C THR A 274 8.89 -21.08 19.80
N ALA A 275 7.81 -20.72 19.09
CA ALA A 275 6.59 -21.55 19.03
C ALA A 275 6.86 -22.88 18.31
N ALA A 276 7.55 -22.87 17.17
CA ALA A 276 7.93 -24.04 16.39
C ALA A 276 8.84 -24.99 17.19
N ASN A 277 9.92 -24.49 17.78
CA ASN A 277 10.85 -25.30 18.60
C ASN A 277 10.18 -25.84 19.87
N HIS A 278 9.22 -25.10 20.45
CA HIS A 278 8.43 -25.60 21.56
C HIS A 278 7.48 -26.72 21.14
N PHE A 279 6.77 -26.53 20.03
CA PHE A 279 5.87 -27.52 19.46
C PHE A 279 6.60 -28.81 19.09
N GLN A 280 7.77 -28.71 18.44
CA GLN A 280 8.58 -29.89 18.12
C GLN A 280 9.01 -30.65 19.38
N ARG A 281 9.47 -29.95 20.44
CA ARG A 281 9.80 -30.59 21.71
C ARG A 281 8.61 -31.30 22.35
N GLN A 282 7.41 -30.74 22.23
CA GLN A 282 6.19 -31.39 22.70
C GLN A 282 5.85 -32.64 21.87
N LEU A 283 6.05 -32.61 20.55
CA LEU A 283 5.89 -33.78 19.69
C LEU A 283 6.88 -34.90 20.07
N ASP A 284 8.15 -34.56 20.25
CA ASP A 284 9.18 -35.53 20.63
C ASP A 284 8.90 -36.13 22.02
N ALA A 285 8.42 -35.30 22.96
CA ALA A 285 8.01 -35.77 24.29
C ALA A 285 6.85 -36.76 24.23
N LEU A 286 5.80 -36.48 23.45
CA LEU A 286 4.68 -37.40 23.27
C LEU A 286 5.08 -38.68 22.54
N SER A 287 5.96 -38.57 21.54
CA SER A 287 6.52 -39.72 20.82
C SER A 287 7.33 -40.61 21.76
N SER A 288 8.16 -40.02 22.62
CA SER A 288 8.93 -40.74 23.64
C SER A 288 8.01 -41.38 24.69
N GLU A 289 6.98 -40.67 25.16
CA GLU A 289 5.99 -41.20 26.10
C GLU A 289 5.26 -42.41 25.50
N LEU A 290 4.84 -42.31 24.23
CA LEU A 290 4.21 -43.39 23.47
C LEU A 290 5.12 -44.62 23.33
N ALA A 291 6.41 -44.41 23.07
CA ALA A 291 7.40 -45.49 22.96
C ALA A 291 7.69 -46.15 24.31
N SER A 292 7.61 -45.40 25.41
CA SER A 292 7.86 -45.89 26.77
C SER A 292 6.68 -46.61 27.44
N LEU A 293 5.55 -46.77 26.72
CA LEU A 293 4.40 -47.49 27.24
C LEU A 293 4.72 -48.99 27.43
N ASP A 294 4.78 -49.39 28.70
CA ASP A 294 5.02 -50.76 29.14
C ASP A 294 4.18 -51.06 30.41
N GLY A 295 3.99 -52.33 30.75
CA GLY A 295 3.20 -52.79 31.91
C GLY A 295 1.78 -53.27 31.57
N ASP A 296 0.84 -53.19 32.53
CA ASP A 296 -0.51 -53.73 32.35
C ASP A 296 -1.30 -52.99 31.24
N LEU A 297 -1.98 -53.77 30.40
CA LEU A 297 -2.68 -53.29 29.19
C LEU A 297 -3.74 -52.22 29.50
N ASN A 298 -4.45 -52.33 30.62
CA ASN A 298 -5.47 -51.32 31.00
C ASN A 298 -4.82 -50.01 31.44
N GLN A 299 -3.66 -50.07 32.09
CA GLN A 299 -2.89 -48.88 32.44
C GLN A 299 -2.29 -48.20 31.21
N GLN A 300 -1.81 -49.00 30.24
CA GLN A 300 -1.33 -48.48 28.97
C GLN A 300 -2.43 -47.76 28.19
N LEU A 301 -3.65 -48.30 28.14
CA LEU A 301 -4.79 -47.69 27.45
C LEU A 301 -5.20 -46.34 28.09
N ASN A 302 -5.22 -46.26 29.42
CA ASN A 302 -5.49 -45.01 30.13
C ASN A 302 -4.42 -43.93 29.88
N ARG A 303 -3.13 -44.32 29.81
CA ARG A 303 -2.04 -43.38 29.43
C ARG A 303 -2.16 -42.95 27.98
N LEU A 304 -2.53 -43.85 27.08
CA LEU A 304 -2.72 -43.53 25.66
C LEU A 304 -3.89 -42.54 25.44
N GLU A 305 -4.97 -42.63 26.22
CA GLU A 305 -6.05 -41.62 26.24
C GLU A 305 -5.60 -40.27 26.82
N ALA A 306 -4.61 -40.23 27.71
CA ALA A 306 -3.99 -38.98 28.15
C ALA A 306 -3.13 -38.35 27.05
N ILE A 307 -2.31 -39.16 26.35
CA ILE A 307 -1.51 -38.73 25.20
C ILE A 307 -2.41 -38.19 24.07
N LYS A 308 -3.53 -38.87 23.77
CA LYS A 308 -4.52 -38.44 22.77
C LYS A 308 -5.11 -37.07 23.08
N ARG A 309 -5.40 -36.78 24.36
CA ARG A 309 -5.82 -35.44 24.80
C ARG A 309 -4.72 -34.41 24.63
N GLY A 310 -3.47 -34.77 24.92
CA GLY A 310 -2.30 -33.92 24.68
C GLY A 310 -2.15 -33.51 23.21
N VAL A 311 -2.35 -34.45 22.27
CA VAL A 311 -2.36 -34.16 20.82
C VAL A 311 -3.45 -33.16 20.43
N GLY A 312 -4.61 -33.18 21.06
CA GLY A 312 -5.66 -32.18 20.83
C GLY A 312 -5.22 -30.75 21.18
N THR A 313 -4.42 -30.58 22.24
CA THR A 313 -3.86 -29.26 22.60
C THR A 313 -2.78 -28.79 21.62
N LEU A 314 -2.00 -29.72 21.06
CA LEU A 314 -1.05 -29.41 19.99
C LEU A 314 -1.77 -28.88 18.75
N SER A 315 -2.94 -29.41 18.38
CA SER A 315 -3.71 -28.88 17.25
C SER A 315 -4.08 -27.39 17.42
N SER A 316 -4.35 -26.93 18.66
CA SER A 316 -4.55 -25.49 18.91
C SER A 316 -3.27 -24.67 18.80
N SER A 317 -2.14 -25.20 19.30
CA SER A 317 -0.83 -24.56 19.15
C SER A 317 -0.40 -24.45 17.69
N LEU A 318 -0.73 -25.44 16.85
CA LEU A 318 -0.44 -25.42 15.42
C LEU A 318 -1.15 -24.25 14.72
N ARG A 319 -2.42 -23.98 15.04
CA ARG A 319 -3.15 -22.81 14.51
C ARG A 319 -2.50 -21.48 14.88
N SER A 320 -1.94 -21.38 16.08
CA SER A 320 -1.17 -20.19 16.48
C SER A 320 0.13 -20.05 15.69
N ILE A 321 0.79 -21.17 15.36
CA ILE A 321 1.98 -21.18 14.51
C ILE A 321 1.62 -20.81 13.07
N GLU A 322 0.50 -21.32 12.53
CA GLU A 322 -0.03 -20.94 11.20
C GLU A 322 -0.29 -19.43 11.11
N ALA A 323 -0.88 -18.82 12.14
CA ALA A 323 -1.11 -17.38 12.19
C ALA A 323 0.22 -16.59 12.17
N LEU A 324 1.21 -17.04 12.95
CA LEU A 324 2.54 -16.43 12.96
C LEU A 324 3.28 -16.60 11.62
N ASP A 325 3.11 -17.75 10.96
CA ASP A 325 3.67 -18.04 9.63
C ASP A 325 3.11 -17.06 8.59
N GLN A 326 1.78 -16.87 8.60
CA GLN A 326 1.11 -15.90 7.73
C GLN A 326 1.60 -14.47 7.99
N GLU A 327 1.77 -14.07 9.25
CA GLU A 327 2.34 -12.76 9.59
C GLU A 327 3.79 -12.62 9.09
N CYS A 328 4.60 -13.69 9.11
CA CYS A 328 5.96 -13.70 8.57
C CYS A 328 5.96 -13.56 7.04
N ILE A 329 5.04 -14.24 6.35
CA ILE A 329 4.85 -14.15 4.90
C ILE A 329 4.42 -12.73 4.51
N ASP A 330 3.43 -12.16 5.19
CA ASP A 330 2.96 -10.79 4.95
C ASP A 330 4.07 -9.76 5.23
N ALA A 331 4.91 -10.04 6.24
CA ALA A 331 6.10 -9.29 6.56
C ALA A 331 7.25 -9.47 5.56
N ASN A 332 7.15 -10.41 4.62
CA ASN A 332 8.19 -10.78 3.67
C ASN A 332 9.53 -10.99 4.38
N THR A 333 9.53 -11.81 5.43
CA THR A 333 10.75 -12.21 6.14
C THR A 333 11.46 -13.28 5.32
N GLU A 334 12.67 -12.99 4.88
CA GLU A 334 13.55 -13.94 4.19
C GLU A 334 14.27 -14.78 5.23
N GLU A 335 14.00 -16.09 5.22
CA GLU A 335 14.62 -17.17 6.02
C GLU A 335 14.71 -16.93 7.56
N ASN A 336 14.49 -18.01 8.32
CA ASN A 336 14.47 -17.94 9.78
C ASN A 336 15.65 -18.72 10.39
N ASP A 337 16.73 -18.02 10.71
CA ASP A 337 17.92 -18.61 11.32
C ASP A 337 17.68 -19.22 12.73
N TYR A 338 16.53 -18.93 13.35
CA TYR A 338 16.20 -19.37 14.70
C TYR A 338 15.50 -20.74 14.77
N THR A 339 15.04 -21.27 13.63
CA THR A 339 14.39 -22.59 13.56
C THR A 339 14.68 -23.24 12.22
N VAL A 340 14.92 -24.55 12.25
CA VAL A 340 15.04 -25.37 11.03
C VAL A 340 13.69 -25.97 10.60
N TYR A 341 12.68 -25.85 11.45
CA TYR A 341 11.37 -26.45 11.23
C TYR A 341 10.46 -25.48 10.47
N SER A 342 9.91 -25.96 9.35
CA SER A 342 8.83 -25.30 8.63
C SER A 342 7.46 -25.72 9.16
N LEU A 343 6.42 -24.95 8.84
CA LEU A 343 5.04 -25.30 9.16
C LEU A 343 4.65 -26.67 8.58
N GLU A 344 5.17 -27.01 7.39
CA GLU A 344 4.94 -28.30 6.75
C GLU A 344 5.57 -29.44 7.56
N ASP A 345 6.80 -29.26 8.05
CA ASP A 345 7.49 -30.26 8.88
C ASP A 345 6.73 -30.53 10.19
N LEU A 346 6.26 -29.48 10.86
CA LEU A 346 5.52 -29.60 12.12
C LEU A 346 4.16 -30.28 11.91
N THR A 347 3.47 -29.92 10.83
CA THR A 347 2.19 -30.53 10.45
C THR A 347 2.37 -32.02 10.12
N PHE A 348 3.44 -32.36 9.40
CA PHE A 348 3.80 -33.74 9.09
C PHE A 348 4.16 -34.52 10.36
N GLY A 349 4.96 -33.93 11.27
CA GLY A 349 5.32 -34.53 12.55
C GLY A 349 4.10 -34.83 13.43
N LEU A 350 3.15 -33.90 13.52
CA LEU A 350 1.89 -34.11 14.23
C LEU A 350 1.08 -35.27 13.64
N ARG A 351 0.99 -35.35 12.30
CA ARG A 351 0.31 -36.44 11.61
C ARG A 351 0.96 -37.79 11.90
N LEU A 352 2.29 -37.85 11.94
CA LEU A 352 3.03 -39.07 12.25
C LEU A 352 2.75 -39.56 13.67
N VAL A 353 2.75 -38.65 14.65
CA VAL A 353 2.42 -38.98 16.05
C VAL A 353 0.96 -39.45 16.19
N GLN A 354 0.01 -38.78 15.50
CA GLN A 354 -1.39 -39.21 15.45
C GLN A 354 -1.52 -40.65 14.92
N GLN A 355 -0.84 -40.95 13.81
CA GLN A 355 -0.86 -42.30 13.23
C GLN A 355 -0.21 -43.33 14.16
N ALA A 356 0.89 -42.97 14.85
CA ALA A 356 1.55 -43.85 15.80
C ALA A 356 0.66 -44.16 17.02
N ILE A 357 -0.07 -43.16 17.54
CA ILE A 357 -1.03 -43.33 18.62
C ILE A 357 -2.16 -44.26 18.18
N GLN A 358 -2.71 -44.05 16.98
CA GLN A 358 -3.79 -44.89 16.45
C GLN A 358 -3.35 -46.35 16.30
N LYS A 359 -2.18 -46.59 15.69
CA LYS A 359 -1.56 -47.93 15.59
C LYS A 359 -1.36 -48.59 16.96
N LYS A 360 -0.83 -47.85 17.94
CA LYS A 360 -0.57 -48.37 19.28
C LYS A 360 -1.88 -48.62 20.05
N SER A 361 -2.90 -47.80 19.84
CA SER A 361 -4.24 -47.99 20.40
C SER A 361 -4.86 -49.30 19.91
N ALA A 362 -4.90 -49.50 18.59
CA ALA A 362 -5.41 -50.73 17.98
C ALA A 362 -4.63 -51.96 18.47
N PHE A 363 -3.29 -51.86 18.52
CA PHE A 363 -2.43 -52.92 19.06
C PHE A 363 -2.81 -53.30 20.50
N ILE A 364 -2.92 -52.32 21.41
CA ILE A 364 -3.24 -52.59 22.82
C ILE A 364 -4.65 -53.17 22.97
N GLN A 365 -5.63 -52.62 22.24
CA GLN A 365 -7.00 -53.12 22.26
C GLN A 365 -7.07 -54.58 21.80
N ASN A 366 -6.34 -54.93 20.74
CA ASN A 366 -6.32 -56.31 20.24
C ASN A 366 -5.66 -57.26 21.23
N GLN A 367 -4.59 -56.84 21.90
CA GLN A 367 -3.96 -57.61 22.96
C GLN A 367 -4.88 -57.81 24.19
N ILE A 368 -5.74 -56.83 24.51
CA ILE A 368 -6.76 -56.98 25.57
C ILE A 368 -7.78 -58.05 25.18
N VAL A 369 -8.28 -58.02 23.93
CA VAL A 369 -9.23 -59.01 23.41
C VAL A 369 -8.61 -60.40 23.41
N SER A 370 -7.40 -60.56 22.88
CA SER A 370 -6.68 -61.84 22.85
C SER A 370 -6.43 -62.41 24.25
N ARG A 371 -6.14 -61.57 25.25
CA ARG A 371 -5.99 -61.98 26.66
C ARG A 371 -7.29 -62.48 27.28
N ASN A 372 -8.43 -61.92 26.89
CA ASN A 372 -9.74 -62.31 27.44
C ASN A 372 -10.32 -63.57 26.76
N MET A 373 -9.84 -63.92 25.56
CA MET A 373 -10.29 -65.10 24.80
C MET A 373 -9.42 -66.32 25.10
N THR A 374 -9.75 -67.07 26.16
CA THR A 374 -8.98 -68.25 26.61
C THR A 374 -9.18 -69.52 25.79
N ASN A 375 -10.16 -69.54 24.88
CA ASN A 375 -10.58 -70.77 24.18
C ASN A 375 -9.79 -71.05 22.89
N LEU A 376 -8.87 -70.16 22.50
CA LEU A 376 -8.05 -70.32 21.30
C LEU A 376 -6.61 -70.65 21.66
N THR A 377 -5.95 -71.44 20.79
CA THR A 377 -4.50 -71.60 20.89
C THR A 377 -3.79 -70.30 20.51
N PRO A 378 -2.62 -70.00 21.09
CA PRO A 378 -1.85 -68.80 20.74
C PRO A 378 -1.56 -68.65 19.25
N ALA A 379 -1.37 -69.77 18.53
CA ALA A 379 -1.11 -69.77 17.09
C ALA A 379 -2.35 -69.38 16.26
N GLN A 380 -3.55 -69.83 16.64
CA GLN A 380 -4.79 -69.44 15.95
C GLN A 380 -5.14 -67.97 16.19
N LEU A 381 -4.93 -67.47 17.42
CA LEU A 381 -5.09 -66.05 17.72
C LEU A 381 -4.13 -65.18 16.90
N GLU A 382 -2.88 -65.61 16.75
CA GLU A 382 -1.88 -64.91 15.96
C GLU A 382 -2.26 -64.89 14.46
N GLU A 383 -2.77 -65.99 13.92
CA GLU A 383 -3.27 -66.08 12.54
C GLU A 383 -4.44 -65.12 12.28
N PHE A 384 -5.43 -65.09 13.18
CA PHE A 384 -6.57 -64.18 13.07
C PHE A 384 -6.17 -62.71 13.24
N GLU A 385 -5.25 -62.41 14.15
CA GLU A 385 -4.72 -61.06 14.34
C GLU A 385 -3.96 -60.57 13.11
N GLN A 386 -3.13 -61.44 12.50
CA GLN A 386 -2.39 -61.11 11.28
C GLN A 386 -3.33 -60.86 10.10
N ALA A 387 -4.34 -61.70 9.92
CA ALA A 387 -5.36 -61.50 8.88
C ALA A 387 -6.11 -60.18 9.09
N PHE A 388 -6.62 -59.92 10.29
CA PHE A 388 -7.34 -58.68 10.60
C PHE A 388 -6.48 -57.44 10.31
N ARG A 389 -5.24 -57.41 10.80
CA ARG A 389 -4.31 -56.29 10.59
C ARG A 389 -3.88 -56.09 9.14
N HIS A 390 -3.88 -57.15 8.33
CA HIS A 390 -3.54 -57.02 6.92
C HIS A 390 -4.58 -56.19 6.17
N PHE A 391 -5.85 -56.29 6.58
CA PHE A 391 -6.97 -55.62 5.93
C PHE A 391 -7.41 -54.32 6.63
N ASP A 392 -7.16 -54.16 7.94
CA ASP A 392 -7.30 -52.88 8.67
C ASP A 392 -6.13 -51.93 8.31
N LYS A 393 -6.23 -51.27 7.15
CA LYS A 393 -5.16 -50.40 6.62
C LYS A 393 -5.09 -49.05 7.31
N ASP A 394 -6.20 -48.57 7.87
CA ASP A 394 -6.29 -47.28 8.54
C ASP A 394 -6.04 -47.38 10.05
N TYR A 395 -5.89 -48.59 10.59
CA TYR A 395 -5.69 -48.87 12.00
C TYR A 395 -6.84 -48.34 12.87
N SER A 396 -8.04 -48.30 12.30
CA SER A 396 -9.28 -47.94 13.00
C SER A 396 -9.65 -48.95 14.08
N ASN A 397 -9.05 -50.15 14.01
CA ASN A 397 -9.41 -51.32 14.79
C ASN A 397 -10.82 -51.87 14.50
N THR A 398 -11.31 -51.56 13.31
CA THR A 398 -12.57 -52.01 12.75
C THR A 398 -12.34 -52.40 11.28
N LEU A 399 -13.18 -53.30 10.75
CA LEU A 399 -13.15 -53.68 9.34
C LEU A 399 -14.45 -53.25 8.68
N SER A 400 -14.32 -52.55 7.56
CA SER A 400 -15.45 -52.30 6.67
C SER A 400 -15.94 -53.60 6.01
N PRO A 401 -17.17 -53.64 5.45
CA PRO A 401 -17.68 -54.83 4.76
C PRO A 401 -16.73 -55.46 3.74
N PRO A 402 -16.10 -54.71 2.80
CA PRO A 402 -15.18 -55.31 1.85
C PRO A 402 -13.89 -55.84 2.50
N GLU A 403 -13.40 -55.18 3.56
CA GLU A 403 -12.20 -55.61 4.28
C GLU A 403 -12.46 -56.87 5.12
N LEU A 404 -13.63 -56.95 5.76
CA LEU A 404 -14.05 -58.15 6.48
C LEU A 404 -14.19 -59.34 5.54
N ASN A 405 -14.79 -59.16 4.34
CA ASN A 405 -14.91 -60.23 3.36
C ASN A 405 -13.54 -60.74 2.91
N ALA A 406 -12.61 -59.82 2.65
CA ALA A 406 -11.24 -60.16 2.25
C ALA A 406 -10.46 -60.86 3.39
N ALA A 407 -10.65 -60.43 4.64
CA ALA A 407 -10.07 -61.07 5.82
C ALA A 407 -10.56 -62.51 5.99
N LEU A 408 -11.88 -62.74 5.87
CA LEU A 408 -12.48 -64.07 5.94
C LEU A 408 -11.99 -64.97 4.79
N ALA A 409 -11.94 -64.43 3.57
CA ALA A 409 -11.42 -65.15 2.42
C ALA A 409 -9.95 -65.56 2.59
N SER A 410 -9.13 -64.71 3.23
CA SER A 410 -7.71 -65.00 3.52
C SER A 410 -7.51 -66.15 4.50
N LEU A 411 -8.50 -66.37 5.39
CA LEU A 411 -8.54 -67.47 6.36
C LEU A 411 -9.26 -68.71 5.79
N GLY A 412 -9.55 -68.72 4.48
CA GLY A 412 -10.16 -69.86 3.79
C GLY A 412 -11.69 -69.91 3.86
N VAL A 413 -12.33 -68.87 4.37
CA VAL A 413 -13.79 -68.80 4.52
C VAL A 413 -14.39 -67.94 3.40
N LEU A 414 -14.96 -68.58 2.38
CA LEU A 414 -15.55 -67.92 1.21
C LEU A 414 -17.07 -67.87 1.29
N TYR A 415 -17.65 -66.68 1.12
CA TYR A 415 -19.10 -66.46 1.01
C TYR A 415 -19.45 -65.85 -0.34
N ASP A 416 -20.68 -66.09 -0.81
CA ASP A 416 -21.24 -65.31 -1.91
C ASP A 416 -21.71 -63.92 -1.42
N ASP A 417 -21.86 -62.97 -2.34
CA ASP A 417 -22.16 -61.56 -2.01
C ASP A 417 -23.49 -61.39 -1.23
N GLN A 418 -24.48 -62.26 -1.48
CA GLN A 418 -25.80 -62.20 -0.82
C GLN A 418 -25.76 -62.77 0.61
N GLN A 419 -25.03 -63.86 0.81
CA GLN A 419 -24.78 -64.46 2.11
C GLN A 419 -23.92 -63.56 2.98
N PHE A 420 -22.89 -62.94 2.39
CA PHE A 420 -21.97 -62.06 3.10
C PHE A 420 -22.67 -60.82 3.69
N GLU A 421 -23.60 -60.18 2.97
CA GLU A 421 -24.30 -58.99 3.49
C GLU A 421 -25.15 -59.30 4.74
N SER A 422 -25.80 -60.46 4.76
CA SER A 422 -26.57 -60.92 5.92
C SER A 422 -25.65 -61.31 7.10
N LEU A 423 -24.49 -61.87 6.78
CA LEU A 423 -23.48 -62.32 7.73
C LEU A 423 -22.78 -61.13 8.39
N PHE A 424 -22.42 -60.11 7.61
CA PHE A 424 -21.83 -58.87 8.09
C PHE A 424 -22.74 -58.19 9.11
N LYS A 425 -24.04 -58.03 8.80
CA LYS A 425 -25.01 -57.44 9.73
C LYS A 425 -25.11 -58.20 11.05
N ARG A 426 -24.92 -59.51 11.03
CA ARG A 426 -24.90 -60.36 12.22
C ARG A 426 -23.61 -60.20 13.03
N ILE A 427 -22.45 -60.16 12.36
CA ILE A 427 -21.14 -60.02 13.01
C ILE A 427 -20.96 -58.62 13.60
N ALA A 428 -21.30 -57.58 12.84
CA ALA A 428 -21.18 -56.19 13.26
C ALA A 428 -22.29 -55.74 14.24
N GLU A 429 -23.23 -56.63 14.60
CA GLU A 429 -24.35 -56.36 15.52
C GLU A 429 -25.16 -55.09 15.16
N GLY A 430 -25.24 -54.76 13.86
CA GLY A 430 -25.93 -53.57 13.34
C GLY A 430 -25.08 -52.31 13.21
N HIS A 431 -23.78 -52.38 13.48
CA HIS A 431 -22.82 -51.32 13.16
C HIS A 431 -22.36 -51.41 11.69
N ASP A 432 -21.90 -50.28 11.15
CA ASP A 432 -21.40 -50.18 9.77
C ASP A 432 -20.00 -50.80 9.59
N GLU A 433 -19.32 -51.14 10.70
CA GLU A 433 -17.98 -51.72 10.73
C GLU A 433 -17.89 -52.80 11.81
N ALA A 434 -17.09 -53.84 11.58
CA ALA A 434 -16.89 -54.96 12.51
C ALA A 434 -15.60 -54.78 13.32
N SER A 435 -15.70 -54.76 14.65
CA SER A 435 -14.53 -54.67 15.53
C SER A 435 -13.69 -55.96 15.57
N PHE A 436 -12.44 -55.87 16.01
CA PHE A 436 -11.59 -57.04 16.22
C PHE A 436 -12.22 -58.08 17.16
N GLU A 437 -12.91 -57.64 18.22
CA GLU A 437 -13.60 -58.55 19.14
C GLU A 437 -14.73 -59.32 18.46
N GLN A 438 -15.54 -58.64 17.65
CA GLN A 438 -16.62 -59.27 16.87
C GLN A 438 -16.06 -60.25 15.83
N PHE A 439 -14.97 -59.89 15.16
CA PHE A 439 -14.26 -60.76 14.23
C PHE A 439 -13.76 -62.04 14.90
N ILE A 440 -13.09 -61.95 16.05
CA ILE A 440 -12.59 -63.11 16.78
C ILE A 440 -13.74 -63.99 17.32
N ARG A 441 -14.80 -63.38 17.86
CA ARG A 441 -16.00 -64.13 18.29
C ARG A 441 -16.64 -64.91 17.14
N TYR A 442 -16.65 -64.33 15.95
CA TYR A 442 -17.15 -65.01 14.76
C TYR A 442 -16.22 -66.14 14.31
N MET A 443 -14.91 -65.90 14.26
CA MET A 443 -13.94 -66.94 13.90
C MET A 443 -13.96 -68.12 14.88
N LEU A 444 -14.21 -67.87 16.17
CA LEU A 444 -14.49 -68.90 17.17
C LEU A 444 -15.69 -69.78 16.79
N ASP A 445 -16.83 -69.19 16.44
CA ASP A 445 -18.04 -69.92 16.05
C ASP A 445 -17.85 -70.75 14.76
N VAL A 446 -16.98 -70.31 13.85
CA VAL A 446 -16.67 -71.01 12.59
C VAL A 446 -15.62 -72.11 12.76
N THR A 447 -14.70 -71.98 13.71
CA THR A 447 -13.57 -72.93 13.92
C THR A 447 -13.79 -73.94 15.03
N GLU A 448 -14.79 -73.76 15.90
CA GLU A 448 -15.29 -74.84 16.74
C GLU A 448 -16.02 -75.88 15.86
N ASP A 449 -15.25 -76.84 15.34
CA ASP A 449 -15.74 -78.00 14.60
C ASP A 449 -16.85 -78.72 15.41
N LYS A 450 -18.12 -78.49 15.07
CA LYS A 450 -19.22 -79.37 15.50
C LYS A 450 -19.19 -80.62 14.63
N SER A 451 -18.15 -81.46 14.79
CA SER A 451 -18.18 -82.81 14.26
C SER A 451 -19.27 -83.60 14.98
N THR A 452 -20.42 -83.77 14.33
CA THR A 452 -21.52 -84.54 14.91
C THR A 452 -21.13 -86.03 15.01
N PRO A 453 -21.64 -86.80 15.99
CA PRO A 453 -21.30 -88.21 16.16
C PRO A 453 -21.54 -89.03 14.89
N ASP A 454 -22.57 -88.67 14.12
CA ASP A 454 -22.92 -89.32 12.86
C ASP A 454 -21.89 -89.06 11.75
N GLN A 455 -21.37 -87.83 11.64
CA GLN A 455 -20.32 -87.49 10.66
C GLN A 455 -18.98 -88.16 10.99
N LEU A 456 -18.66 -88.25 12.28
CA LEU A 456 -17.43 -88.93 12.74
C LEU A 456 -17.53 -90.44 12.49
N THR A 457 -18.70 -91.03 12.73
CA THR A 457 -19.00 -92.43 12.43
C THR A 457 -18.90 -92.72 10.93
N ASP A 458 -19.47 -91.86 10.09
CA ASP A 458 -19.41 -91.99 8.63
C ASP A 458 -17.98 -91.88 8.10
N SER A 459 -17.16 -91.01 8.70
CA SER A 459 -15.73 -90.88 8.34
C SER A 459 -14.96 -92.17 8.64
N PHE A 460 -15.21 -92.80 9.80
CA PHE A 460 -14.65 -94.11 10.11
C PHE A 460 -15.19 -95.23 9.20
N ARG A 461 -16.46 -95.17 8.79
CA ARG A 461 -17.04 -96.13 7.83
C ARG A 461 -16.37 -96.06 6.46
N ILE A 462 -16.04 -94.86 5.99
CA ILE A 462 -15.31 -94.66 4.72
C ILE A 462 -13.89 -95.26 4.82
N ILE A 463 -13.18 -94.98 5.92
CA ILE A 463 -11.84 -95.52 6.17
C ILE A 463 -11.86 -97.06 6.23
N ALA A 464 -12.88 -97.62 6.86
CA ALA A 464 -13.07 -99.08 6.97
C ALA A 464 -13.52 -99.75 5.66
N GLY A 465 -13.83 -99.00 4.61
CA GLY A 465 -14.36 -99.52 3.35
C GLY A 465 -15.71 -100.23 3.52
N GLU A 466 -16.66 -99.58 4.20
CA GLU A 466 -18.03 -100.09 4.49
C GLU A 466 -18.07 -101.29 5.46
N LYS A 467 -16.97 -101.61 6.14
CA LYS A 467 -16.95 -102.61 7.21
C LYS A 467 -17.40 -102.01 8.55
N PRO A 468 -18.02 -102.79 9.45
CA PRO A 468 -18.41 -102.33 10.79
C PRO A 468 -17.24 -102.21 11.77
N TYR A 469 -16.00 -102.47 11.34
CA TYR A 469 -14.78 -102.34 12.13
C TYR A 469 -13.65 -101.77 11.26
N VAL A 470 -12.68 -101.10 11.88
CA VAL A 470 -11.49 -100.56 11.20
C VAL A 470 -10.25 -101.34 11.62
N THR A 471 -9.35 -101.65 10.69
CA THR A 471 -8.08 -102.30 11.01
C THR A 471 -6.92 -101.31 11.05
N GLU A 472 -5.82 -101.69 11.72
CA GLU A 472 -4.59 -100.89 11.70
C GLU A 472 -4.08 -100.63 10.27
N LEU A 473 -4.31 -101.57 9.35
CA LEU A 473 -3.91 -101.42 7.95
C LEU A 473 -4.77 -100.36 7.25
N ASP A 474 -6.08 -100.34 7.51
CA ASP A 474 -7.01 -99.37 6.92
C ASP A 474 -6.66 -97.94 7.38
N LEU A 475 -6.35 -97.75 8.67
CA LEU A 475 -5.90 -96.46 9.21
C LEU A 475 -4.56 -96.00 8.60
N LYS A 476 -3.61 -96.93 8.39
CA LYS A 476 -2.33 -96.63 7.72
C LYS A 476 -2.53 -96.26 6.24
N MET A 477 -3.46 -96.92 5.55
CA MET A 477 -3.75 -96.65 4.13
C MET A 477 -4.41 -95.29 3.92
N CYS A 478 -5.17 -94.79 4.90
CA CYS A 478 -5.75 -93.46 4.88
C CYS A 478 -4.83 -92.37 5.45
N LEU A 479 -3.53 -92.64 5.59
CA LEU A 479 -2.51 -91.69 6.03
C LEU A 479 -2.72 -91.12 7.46
N VAL A 480 -3.41 -91.86 8.33
CA VAL A 480 -3.53 -91.47 9.74
C VAL A 480 -2.13 -91.54 10.38
N PRO A 481 -1.68 -90.51 11.12
CA PRO A 481 -0.37 -90.51 11.76
C PRO A 481 -0.19 -91.70 12.72
N ILE A 482 0.99 -92.33 12.69
CA ILE A 482 1.33 -93.51 13.51
C ILE A 482 1.05 -93.31 15.01
N PRO A 483 1.37 -92.17 15.65
CA PRO A 483 1.07 -91.96 17.07
C PRO A 483 -0.43 -92.02 17.40
N VAL A 484 -1.27 -91.58 16.46
CA VAL A 484 -2.74 -91.57 16.60
C VAL A 484 -3.28 -92.99 16.44
N ILE A 485 -2.70 -93.79 15.54
CA ILE A 485 -3.06 -95.19 15.35
C ILE A 485 -2.76 -96.00 16.62
N ASP A 486 -1.60 -95.77 17.25
CA ASP A 486 -1.22 -96.45 18.49
C ASP A 486 -2.16 -96.09 19.66
N TYR A 487 -2.59 -94.83 19.74
CA TYR A 487 -3.60 -94.37 20.70
C TYR A 487 -4.96 -95.04 20.47
N LEU A 488 -5.44 -95.05 19.21
CA LEU A 488 -6.72 -95.68 18.86
C LEU A 488 -6.74 -97.19 19.13
N LYS A 489 -5.59 -97.87 18.99
CA LYS A 489 -5.47 -99.29 19.35
C LYS A 489 -5.56 -99.55 20.86
N HIS A 490 -5.22 -98.56 21.69
CA HIS A 490 -5.31 -98.69 23.14
C HIS A 490 -6.73 -98.39 23.65
N GLU A 491 -7.38 -97.39 23.05
CA GLU A 491 -8.65 -96.84 23.55
C GLU A 491 -9.90 -97.40 22.85
N MET A 492 -9.80 -97.89 21.61
CA MET A 492 -10.95 -98.46 20.90
C MET A 492 -11.25 -99.90 21.33
N PRO A 493 -12.51 -100.26 21.59
CA PRO A 493 -12.90 -101.64 21.86
C PRO A 493 -12.72 -102.51 20.61
N HIS A 494 -12.32 -103.77 20.81
CA HIS A 494 -12.19 -104.73 19.71
C HIS A 494 -13.54 -105.27 19.26
N ALA A 495 -13.72 -105.43 17.95
CA ALA A 495 -15.00 -105.86 17.38
C ALA A 495 -15.32 -107.35 17.61
N VAL A 496 -14.30 -108.21 17.77
CA VAL A 496 -14.42 -109.66 18.07
C VAL A 496 -13.24 -110.09 18.94
N GLU A 497 -13.46 -110.88 20.01
CA GLU A 497 -12.39 -111.41 20.86
C GLU A 497 -11.40 -112.26 20.03
N GLY A 498 -10.19 -111.74 19.85
CA GLY A 498 -9.07 -112.43 19.20
C GLY A 498 -8.73 -111.98 17.76
N ASP A 499 -9.42 -110.98 17.19
CA ASP A 499 -9.10 -110.44 15.86
C ASP A 499 -8.65 -108.95 15.90
N ARG A 500 -7.89 -108.51 14.89
CA ARG A 500 -7.22 -107.18 14.84
C ARG A 500 -8.15 -106.02 14.42
N GLY A 501 -9.46 -106.20 14.48
CA GLY A 501 -10.46 -105.17 14.13
C GLY A 501 -10.90 -104.33 15.34
N LEU A 502 -10.92 -103.01 15.17
CA LEU A 502 -11.38 -102.02 16.16
C LEU A 502 -12.81 -101.57 15.84
N ASP A 503 -13.71 -101.59 16.82
CA ASP A 503 -15.10 -101.15 16.66
C ASP A 503 -15.22 -99.63 16.87
N TYR A 504 -15.29 -98.91 15.74
CA TYR A 504 -15.45 -97.46 15.76
C TYR A 504 -16.86 -97.00 16.14
N ASN A 505 -17.91 -97.83 15.96
CA ASN A 505 -19.28 -97.44 16.29
C ASN A 505 -19.48 -97.37 17.81
N SER A 506 -18.95 -98.36 18.53
CA SER A 506 -19.01 -98.37 20.00
C SER A 506 -18.11 -97.28 20.61
N TYR A 507 -16.94 -97.06 20.02
CA TYR A 507 -16.03 -95.98 20.45
C TYR A 507 -16.64 -94.59 20.28
N VAL A 508 -17.22 -94.29 19.11
CA VAL A 508 -17.87 -92.99 18.87
C VAL A 508 -19.08 -92.82 19.78
N LYS A 509 -19.91 -93.85 19.97
CA LYS A 509 -21.02 -93.76 20.94
C LYS A 509 -20.55 -93.54 22.39
N GLN A 510 -19.41 -94.10 22.80
CA GLN A 510 -18.88 -93.94 24.16
C GLN A 510 -18.29 -92.55 24.40
N MET A 511 -17.75 -91.91 23.36
CA MET A 511 -17.14 -90.57 23.48
C MET A 511 -18.16 -89.43 23.40
N PHE A 512 -19.35 -89.68 22.84
CA PHE A 512 -20.40 -88.67 22.64
C PHE A 512 -21.69 -88.89 23.47
N ASN A 513 -21.76 -89.91 24.34
CA ASN A 513 -22.86 -90.11 25.31
C ASN A 513 -22.49 -89.70 26.73
#